data_AF-A0A0A0D202-F1
#
_entry.id   AF-A0A0A0D202-F1
#
_cell.length_a   1.000
_cell.length_b   1.000
_cell.length_c   1.000
_cell.angle_alpha   90.00
_cell.angle_beta   90.00
_cell.angle_gamma   90.00
#
_symmetry.space_group_name_H-M   'P 1'
#
loop_
_entity.id
_entity.type
_entity.pdbx_description
1 polymer ?
#
loop_
_entity_poly.entity_id
_entity_poly.type
_entity_poly.pdbx_seq_one_letter_code
_entity_poly.pdbx_strand_id
1 'polypeptide(L)'
;MRRIALLLAGTAVLIAGCGPRGPQFSELGFQQRMERLIGLSKDRVVGHLGPPVSEFERKEDGHIIATYKLDWTDSGGGYTVSVPRTEYVYGTSYNRRGKSSGSYSETRTVYVDRSVPSYSVQRSCFIDLDYDERQRVVGYQYQGDGCMAVERKTP
;
A
#
# COMPACT_ATOMS: atom_id res chain seq x y z
N MET A 1 25.04 -50.10 -9.16
CA MET A 1 24.01 -50.41 -8.13
C MET A 1 23.55 -49.11 -7.49
N ARG A 2 22.25 -48.82 -7.57
CA ARG A 2 21.56 -47.68 -6.95
C ARG A 2 21.71 -47.70 -5.43
N ARG A 3 21.95 -46.54 -4.81
CA ARG A 3 21.18 -46.05 -3.64
C ARG A 3 21.07 -44.52 -3.71
N ILE A 4 19.84 -44.08 -3.94
CA ILE A 4 19.35 -42.71 -3.78
C ILE A 4 19.10 -42.54 -2.28
N ALA A 5 19.61 -41.46 -1.69
CA ALA A 5 19.09 -40.94 -0.43
C ALA A 5 18.94 -39.43 -0.60
N LEU A 6 17.68 -39.05 -0.51
CA LEU A 6 17.08 -37.75 -0.72
C LEU A 6 17.11 -36.97 0.61
N LEU A 7 16.75 -35.68 0.55
CA LEU A 7 16.36 -34.76 1.65
C LEU A 7 17.51 -33.93 2.26
N LEU A 8 17.39 -32.63 2.55
CA LEU A 8 16.30 -31.68 2.46
C LEU A 8 16.89 -30.24 2.53
N ALA A 9 16.39 -29.39 1.63
CA ALA A 9 15.99 -27.99 1.83
C ALA A 9 16.64 -27.16 2.97
N GLY A 10 17.34 -26.10 2.58
CA GLY A 10 17.70 -24.98 3.45
C GLY A 10 17.84 -23.66 2.69
N THR A 11 17.00 -23.40 1.68
CA THR A 11 16.89 -22.05 1.10
C THR A 11 16.16 -21.16 2.09
N ALA A 12 16.94 -20.30 2.74
CA ALA A 12 16.49 -19.21 3.57
C ALA A 12 15.46 -18.36 2.81
N VAL A 13 14.19 -18.56 3.15
CA VAL A 13 13.10 -17.66 2.79
C VAL A 13 13.38 -16.37 3.56
N LEU A 14 13.91 -15.38 2.85
CA LEU A 14 13.88 -14.00 3.32
C LEU A 14 12.41 -13.67 3.60
N ILE A 15 12.13 -13.46 4.88
CA ILE A 15 10.83 -13.06 5.41
C ILE A 15 10.53 -11.68 4.82
N ALA A 16 9.90 -11.66 3.64
CA ALA A 16 9.08 -10.55 3.24
C ALA A 16 8.00 -10.44 4.30
N GLY A 17 8.05 -9.37 5.10
CA GLY A 17 7.05 -9.10 6.11
C GLY A 17 5.67 -9.09 5.45
N CYS A 18 4.89 -10.14 5.68
CA CYS A 18 3.45 -10.14 5.50
C CYS A 18 2.84 -9.21 6.55
N GLY A 19 2.98 -7.90 6.35
CA GLY A 19 1.90 -6.99 6.71
C GLY A 19 0.73 -7.25 5.74
N PRO A 20 -0.52 -7.01 6.13
CA PRO A 20 -1.71 -7.22 5.29
C PRO A 20 -1.85 -6.19 4.15
N ARG A 21 -0.74 -5.64 3.64
CA ARG A 21 -0.70 -4.75 2.48
C ARG A 21 0.45 -5.21 1.59
N GLY A 22 0.14 -6.07 0.63
CA GLY A 22 1.12 -6.54 -0.36
C GLY A 22 1.66 -5.39 -1.22
N PRO A 23 2.69 -5.65 -2.06
CA PRO A 23 3.31 -4.66 -2.97
C PRO A 23 2.35 -4.07 -4.02
N GLN A 24 1.08 -4.47 -4.00
CA GLN A 24 0.03 -4.12 -4.93
C GLN A 24 -0.69 -2.81 -4.58
N PHE A 25 -0.40 -2.20 -3.42
CA PHE A 25 -0.91 -0.88 -3.01
C PHE A 25 0.22 0.15 -2.96
N SER A 26 1.17 0.05 -3.88
CA SER A 26 2.34 0.92 -3.95
C SER A 26 2.34 1.69 -5.27
N GLU A 27 3.04 2.82 -5.26
CA GLU A 27 3.33 3.59 -6.48
C GLU A 27 3.96 2.71 -7.57
N LEU A 28 4.82 1.76 -7.19
CA LEU A 28 5.42 0.80 -8.12
C LEU A 28 4.37 -0.09 -8.81
N GLY A 29 3.35 -0.54 -8.08
CA GLY A 29 2.25 -1.33 -8.66
C GLY A 29 1.41 -0.52 -9.65
N PHE A 30 1.25 0.78 -9.39
CA PHE A 30 0.58 1.70 -10.31
C PHE A 30 1.43 1.95 -11.57
N GLN A 31 2.73 2.23 -11.41
CA GLN A 31 3.67 2.39 -12.52
C GLN A 31 3.67 1.15 -13.43
N GLN A 32 3.80 -0.05 -12.87
CA GLN A 32 3.72 -1.30 -13.65
C GLN A 32 2.41 -1.45 -14.43
N ARG A 33 1.28 -0.95 -13.90
CA ARG A 33 0.01 -0.96 -14.61
C ARG A 33 0.03 0.03 -15.79
N MET A 34 0.60 1.22 -15.60
CA MET A 34 0.73 2.23 -16.65
C MET A 34 1.70 1.80 -17.75
N GLU A 35 2.82 1.17 -17.38
CA GLU A 35 3.77 0.60 -18.34
C GLU A 35 3.12 -0.41 -19.30
N ARG A 36 2.14 -1.19 -18.83
CA ARG A 36 1.39 -2.12 -19.69
C ARG A 36 0.47 -1.44 -20.69
N LEU A 37 0.17 -0.15 -20.52
CA LEU A 37 -0.63 0.61 -21.47
C LEU A 37 0.19 1.10 -22.66
N ILE A 38 1.52 1.20 -22.52
CA ILE A 38 2.41 1.62 -23.61
C ILE A 38 2.21 0.70 -24.84
N GLY A 39 2.03 1.31 -26.00
CA GLY A 39 1.82 0.66 -27.28
C GLY A 39 0.38 0.19 -27.55
N LEU A 40 -0.53 0.26 -26.56
CA LEU A 40 -1.94 -0.03 -26.76
C LEU A 40 -2.62 1.07 -27.58
N SER A 41 -3.63 0.69 -28.37
CA SER A 41 -4.49 1.65 -29.06
C SER A 41 -5.40 2.36 -28.07
N LYS A 42 -5.77 3.60 -28.41
CA LYS A 42 -6.73 4.42 -27.67
C LYS A 42 -8.02 3.67 -27.33
N ASP A 43 -8.63 2.96 -28.28
CA ASP A 43 -9.85 2.19 -28.03
C ASP A 43 -9.69 1.12 -26.93
N ARG A 44 -8.55 0.43 -26.93
CA ARG A 44 -8.26 -0.58 -25.90
C ARG A 44 -8.06 0.09 -24.54
N VAL A 45 -7.38 1.23 -24.50
CA VAL A 45 -7.20 2.00 -23.27
C VAL A 45 -8.55 2.51 -22.74
N VAL A 46 -9.42 3.02 -23.61
CA VAL A 46 -10.78 3.43 -23.23
C VAL A 46 -11.57 2.24 -22.67
N GLY A 47 -11.38 1.03 -23.21
CA GLY A 47 -11.93 -0.18 -22.62
C GLY A 47 -11.42 -0.51 -21.20
N HIS A 48 -10.21 -0.07 -20.85
CA HIS A 48 -9.62 -0.30 -19.53
C HIS A 48 -9.91 0.82 -18.51
N LEU A 49 -9.84 2.07 -18.94
CA LEU A 49 -9.90 3.26 -18.06
C LEU A 49 -11.21 4.05 -18.19
N GLY A 50 -12.05 3.73 -19.18
CA GLY A 50 -13.18 4.58 -19.55
C GLY A 50 -12.77 5.71 -20.50
N PRO A 51 -13.72 6.56 -20.92
CA PRO A 51 -13.41 7.71 -21.76
C PRO A 51 -12.56 8.74 -21.00
N PRO A 52 -11.67 9.47 -21.69
CA PRO A 52 -10.94 10.56 -21.08
C PRO A 52 -11.86 11.72 -20.73
N VAL A 53 -11.49 12.48 -19.69
CA VAL A 53 -12.20 13.68 -19.25
C VAL A 53 -11.85 14.90 -20.11
N SER A 54 -10.68 14.89 -20.74
CA SER A 54 -10.26 15.91 -21.70
C SER A 54 -9.22 15.35 -22.67
N GLU A 55 -9.17 15.94 -23.87
CA GLU A 55 -8.18 15.63 -24.89
C GLU A 55 -7.67 16.91 -25.53
N PHE A 56 -6.38 16.92 -25.87
CA PHE A 56 -5.74 18.01 -26.57
C PHE A 56 -4.75 17.46 -27.60
N GLU A 57 -4.88 17.91 -28.85
CA GLU A 57 -3.93 17.60 -29.91
C GLU A 57 -2.80 18.63 -29.95
N ARG A 58 -1.56 18.15 -29.86
CA ARG A 58 -0.37 18.96 -30.00
C ARG A 58 -0.08 19.14 -31.49
N LYS A 59 -0.33 20.36 -31.98
CA LYS A 59 -0.22 20.71 -33.42
C LYS A 59 1.18 20.54 -34.03
N GLU A 60 2.22 20.47 -33.20
CA GLU A 60 3.62 20.43 -33.63
C GLU A 60 4.05 19.04 -34.14
N ASP A 61 3.56 17.98 -33.51
CA ASP A 61 3.92 16.58 -33.75
C ASP A 61 2.71 15.67 -34.02
N GLY A 62 1.49 16.22 -33.98
CA GLY A 62 0.25 15.46 -34.17
C GLY A 62 -0.09 14.52 -33.00
N HIS A 63 0.65 14.61 -31.89
CA HIS A 63 0.38 13.80 -30.71
C HIS A 63 -0.91 14.24 -30.03
N ILE A 64 -1.61 13.30 -29.40
CA ILE A 64 -2.80 13.57 -28.61
C ILE A 64 -2.49 13.31 -27.15
N ILE A 65 -2.67 14.31 -26.30
CA ILE A 65 -2.68 14.13 -24.85
C ILE A 65 -4.12 13.92 -24.40
N ALA A 66 -4.41 12.78 -23.81
CA ALA A 66 -5.72 12.51 -23.21
C ALA A 66 -5.59 12.34 -21.69
N THR A 67 -6.40 13.10 -20.96
CA THR A 67 -6.45 13.06 -19.49
C THR A 67 -7.56 12.14 -19.04
N TYR A 68 -7.25 11.20 -18.15
CA TYR A 68 -8.17 10.30 -17.49
C TYR A 68 -8.22 10.64 -16.00
N LYS A 69 -9.40 10.47 -15.41
CA LYS A 69 -9.61 10.67 -13.98
C LYS A 69 -10.09 9.37 -13.35
N LEU A 70 -9.34 8.89 -12.36
CA LEU A 70 -9.73 7.78 -11.52
C LEU A 70 -10.12 8.32 -10.15
N ASP A 71 -11.35 8.05 -9.72
CA ASP A 71 -11.88 8.43 -8.42
C ASP A 71 -12.28 7.18 -7.62
N TRP A 72 -11.95 7.15 -6.33
CA TRP A 72 -12.48 6.15 -5.39
C TRP A 72 -12.48 6.71 -3.98
N THR A 73 -13.20 6.01 -3.11
CA THR A 73 -13.24 6.33 -1.67
C THR A 73 -12.40 5.31 -0.92
N ASP A 74 -11.38 5.79 -0.21
CA ASP A 74 -10.62 4.99 0.75
C ASP A 74 -11.32 5.07 2.12
N SER A 75 -11.78 3.93 2.62
CA SER A 75 -12.50 3.83 3.88
C SER A 75 -11.91 2.75 4.78
N GLY A 76 -11.88 3.02 6.08
CA GLY A 76 -11.29 2.12 7.05
C GLY A 76 -11.51 2.57 8.49
N GLY A 77 -10.78 1.96 9.43
CA GLY A 77 -10.94 2.22 10.86
C GLY A 77 -12.21 1.58 11.45
N GLY A 78 -12.65 2.07 12.61
CA GLY A 78 -13.82 1.55 13.32
C GLY A 78 -13.55 0.27 14.12
N TYR A 79 -12.28 -0.03 14.41
CA TYR A 79 -11.87 -1.21 15.17
C TYR A 79 -10.93 -0.81 16.32
N THR A 80 -10.90 -1.67 17.33
CA THR A 80 -10.02 -1.53 18.50
C THR A 80 -8.85 -2.50 18.36
N VAL A 81 -7.64 -2.01 18.64
CA VAL A 81 -6.43 -2.85 18.71
C VAL A 81 -5.81 -2.77 20.10
N SER A 82 -5.42 -3.91 20.64
CA SER A 82 -4.66 -3.96 21.89
C SER A 82 -3.18 -3.75 21.57
N VAL A 83 -2.61 -2.64 22.04
CA VAL A 83 -1.19 -2.31 21.81
C VAL A 83 -0.37 -2.48 23.09
N PRO A 84 0.86 -3.00 23.01
CA PRO A 84 1.72 -3.11 24.18
C PRO A 84 2.16 -1.71 24.65
N ARG A 85 2.07 -1.48 25.96
CA ARG A 85 2.58 -0.30 26.64
C ARG A 85 3.47 -0.77 27.79
N THR A 86 4.68 -0.22 27.87
CA THR A 86 5.57 -0.44 29.01
C THR A 86 5.08 0.40 30.18
N GLU A 87 4.87 -0.25 31.32
CA GLU A 87 4.60 0.40 32.61
C GLU A 87 5.79 0.19 33.54
N TYR A 88 6.21 1.25 34.22
CA TYR A 88 7.29 1.22 35.21
C TYR A 88 6.68 1.20 36.61
N VAL A 89 7.00 0.17 37.37
CA VAL A 89 6.54 -0.01 38.75
C VAL A 89 7.73 0.24 39.68
N TYR A 90 7.53 1.12 40.66
CA TYR A 90 8.52 1.45 41.67
C TYR A 90 7.96 1.14 43.05
N GLY A 91 8.82 0.65 43.95
CA GLY A 91 8.40 0.43 45.33
C GLY A 91 9.58 0.26 46.26
N THR A 92 9.26 0.08 47.53
CA THR A 92 10.22 -0.16 48.60
C THR A 92 9.96 -1.54 49.16
N SER A 93 10.98 -2.38 49.17
CA SER A 93 10.94 -3.68 49.84
C SER A 93 11.09 -3.48 51.34
N TYR A 94 10.40 -4.29 52.14
CA TYR A 94 10.49 -4.28 53.60
C TYR A 94 10.88 -5.67 54.11
N ASN A 95 11.76 -5.72 55.11
CA ASN A 95 12.11 -6.97 55.77
C ASN A 95 11.04 -7.43 56.78
N ARG A 96 11.17 -8.65 57.34
CA ARG A 96 10.24 -9.21 58.34
C ARG A 96 10.00 -8.35 59.58
N ARG A 97 10.85 -7.36 59.85
CA ARG A 97 10.73 -6.42 60.98
C ARG A 97 10.10 -5.08 60.58
N GLY A 98 9.58 -4.97 59.36
CA GLY A 98 8.98 -3.75 58.81
C GLY A 98 9.99 -2.64 58.50
N LYS A 99 11.30 -2.92 58.53
CA LYS A 99 12.32 -1.95 58.10
C LYS A 99 12.52 -2.05 56.59
N SER A 100 12.60 -0.89 55.93
CA SER A 100 12.94 -0.79 54.50
C SER A 100 14.26 -1.51 54.23
N SER A 101 14.25 -2.42 53.23
CA SER A 101 15.40 -3.22 52.81
C SER A 101 15.98 -2.79 51.46
N GLY A 102 15.37 -1.81 50.79
CA GLY A 102 15.84 -1.27 49.50
C GLY A 102 14.69 -0.92 48.57
N SER A 103 14.95 -0.07 47.58
CA SER A 103 14.01 0.24 46.49
C SER A 103 14.12 -0.80 45.38
N TYR A 104 13.02 -1.02 44.66
CA TYR A 104 13.00 -1.81 43.43
C TYR A 104 12.34 -1.02 42.30
N SER A 105 12.71 -1.37 41.08
CA SER A 105 12.11 -0.89 39.84
C SER A 105 11.92 -2.09 38.92
N GLU A 106 10.69 -2.28 38.46
CA GLU A 106 10.32 -3.34 37.53
C GLU A 106 9.58 -2.74 36.33
N THR A 107 9.74 -3.35 35.17
CA THR A 107 8.96 -3.03 33.97
C THR A 107 8.01 -4.16 33.67
N ARG A 108 6.73 -3.85 33.44
CA ARG A 108 5.77 -4.83 32.92
C ARG A 108 5.14 -4.33 31.63
N THR A 109 4.87 -5.25 30.71
CA THR A 109 4.11 -4.96 29.50
C THR A 109 2.64 -5.11 29.82
N VAL A 110 1.89 -4.02 29.68
CA VAL A 110 0.42 -4.03 29.73
C VAL A 110 -0.13 -3.80 28.33
N TYR A 111 -1.21 -4.47 27.99
CA TYR A 111 -1.89 -4.22 26.72
C TYR A 111 -2.99 -3.19 26.98
N VAL A 112 -2.98 -2.12 26.21
CA VAL A 112 -4.01 -1.07 26.27
C VAL A 112 -4.77 -1.02 24.97
N ASP A 113 -6.08 -0.97 25.06
CA ASP A 113 -6.95 -0.85 23.90
C ASP A 113 -6.84 0.56 23.32
N ARG A 114 -6.54 0.64 22.02
CA ARG A 114 -6.59 1.86 21.24
C ARG A 114 -7.65 1.73 20.17
N SER A 115 -8.59 2.67 20.19
CA SER A 115 -9.62 2.79 19.17
C SER A 115 -9.04 3.52 17.95
N VAL A 116 -9.20 2.93 16.77
CA VAL A 116 -8.92 3.57 15.49
C VAL A 116 -10.24 4.16 14.98
N PRO A 117 -10.39 5.49 14.88
CA PRO A 117 -11.63 6.09 14.40
C PRO A 117 -11.88 5.68 12.95
N SER A 118 -13.16 5.51 12.60
CA SER A 118 -13.56 5.29 11.22
C SER A 118 -13.21 6.51 10.36
N TYR A 119 -12.73 6.27 9.15
CA TYR A 119 -12.45 7.32 8.18
C TYR A 119 -13.00 6.96 6.80
N SER A 120 -13.28 7.99 6.02
CA SER A 120 -13.69 7.90 4.62
C SER A 120 -13.11 9.11 3.91
N VAL A 121 -12.16 8.87 2.99
CA VAL A 121 -11.43 9.92 2.28
C VAL A 121 -11.59 9.68 0.78
N GLN A 122 -12.10 10.68 0.07
CA GLN A 122 -12.17 10.63 -1.38
C GLN A 122 -10.78 10.87 -1.96
N ARG A 123 -10.38 10.00 -2.89
CA ARG A 123 -9.10 10.05 -3.60
C ARG A 123 -9.36 10.23 -5.09
N SER A 124 -8.48 10.98 -5.72
CA SER A 124 -8.46 11.21 -7.16
C SER A 124 -7.05 11.03 -7.70
N CYS A 125 -6.94 10.42 -8.86
CA CYS A 125 -5.71 10.33 -9.65
C CYS A 125 -6.02 10.79 -11.07
N PHE A 126 -5.24 11.75 -11.56
CA PHE A 126 -5.26 12.18 -12.95
C PHE A 126 -4.11 11.52 -13.68
N ILE A 127 -4.40 10.97 -14.86
CA ILE A 127 -3.44 10.28 -15.72
C ILE A 127 -3.50 10.94 -17.08
N ASP A 128 -2.40 11.53 -17.53
CA ASP A 128 -2.28 11.98 -18.91
C ASP A 128 -1.55 10.90 -19.70
N LEU A 129 -2.17 10.44 -20.79
CA LEU A 129 -1.55 9.53 -21.74
C LEU A 129 -1.22 10.29 -23.01
N ASP A 130 0.01 10.13 -23.47
CA ASP A 130 0.49 10.67 -24.74
C ASP A 130 0.29 9.61 -25.83
N TYR A 131 -0.43 9.97 -26.88
CA TYR A 131 -0.72 9.13 -28.03
C TYR A 131 0.00 9.66 -29.27
N ASP A 132 0.65 8.76 -30.01
CA ASP A 132 1.21 9.08 -31.33
C ASP A 132 0.11 9.30 -32.39
N GLU A 133 0.53 9.69 -33.60
CA GLU A 133 -0.35 9.86 -34.76
C GLU A 133 -1.16 8.59 -35.13
N ARG A 134 -0.72 7.41 -34.67
CA ARG A 134 -1.40 6.12 -34.86
C ARG A 134 -2.34 5.80 -33.69
N GLN A 135 -2.57 6.77 -32.81
CA GLN A 135 -3.39 6.65 -31.60
C GLN A 135 -2.92 5.51 -30.67
N ARG A 136 -1.61 5.32 -30.56
CA ARG A 136 -0.99 4.39 -29.61
C ARG A 136 -0.30 5.14 -28.49
N VAL A 137 -0.41 4.61 -27.28
CA VAL A 137 0.23 5.20 -26.11
C VAL A 137 1.75 5.13 -26.27
N VAL A 138 2.43 6.28 -26.23
CA VAL A 138 3.90 6.39 -26.25
C VAL A 138 4.48 6.83 -24.93
N GLY A 139 3.67 7.44 -24.06
CA GLY A 139 4.08 7.90 -22.75
C GLY A 139 2.91 8.15 -21.82
N TYR A 140 3.24 8.37 -20.54
CA TYR A 140 2.25 8.74 -19.54
C TYR A 140 2.89 9.60 -18.46
N GLN A 141 2.04 10.39 -17.80
CA GLN A 141 2.33 11.06 -16.54
C GLN A 141 1.09 10.97 -15.65
N TYR A 142 1.27 11.05 -14.34
CA TYR A 142 0.17 10.98 -13.40
C TYR A 142 0.39 11.93 -12.21
N GLN A 143 -0.70 12.39 -11.62
CA GLN A 143 -0.67 13.24 -10.44
C GLN A 143 -1.89 13.03 -9.54
N GLY A 144 -1.71 13.28 -8.26
CA GLY A 144 -2.74 13.22 -7.23
C GLY A 144 -2.50 12.13 -6.19
N ASP A 145 -3.08 12.33 -5.01
CA ASP A 145 -2.92 11.45 -3.83
C ASP A 145 -3.49 10.04 -4.04
N GLY A 146 -4.19 9.84 -5.14
CA GLY A 146 -4.78 8.57 -5.49
C GLY A 146 -3.85 7.61 -6.22
N CYS A 147 -2.76 8.03 -6.87
CA CYS A 147 -2.09 7.19 -7.89
C CYS A 147 -1.32 5.97 -7.32
N MET A 148 -2.08 5.02 -6.80
CA MET A 148 -1.72 3.77 -6.15
C MET A 148 -2.59 2.69 -6.77
N ALA A 149 -2.07 1.48 -6.90
CA ALA A 149 -2.87 0.39 -7.42
C ALA A 149 -4.01 0.06 -6.44
N VAL A 150 -5.25 0.23 -6.89
CA VAL A 150 -6.45 -0.06 -6.11
C VAL A 150 -6.83 -1.54 -6.32
N GLU A 151 -6.89 -2.33 -5.25
CA GLU A 151 -7.66 -3.58 -5.30
C GLU A 151 -9.14 -3.23 -5.41
N ARG A 152 -9.79 -3.69 -6.49
CA ARG A 152 -11.25 -3.81 -6.46
C ARG A 152 -11.56 -4.94 -5.48
N LYS A 153 -12.02 -4.61 -4.26
CA LYS A 153 -12.78 -5.58 -3.47
C LYS A 153 -14.07 -5.85 -4.23
N THR A 154 -14.11 -6.95 -4.97
CA THR A 154 -15.39 -7.52 -5.41
C THR A 154 -16.07 -8.08 -4.14
N PRO A 155 -17.34 -7.74 -3.89
CA PRO A 155 -18.10 -8.32 -2.78
C PRO A 155 -18.23 -9.84 -2.90
#